data_AF-A0A9E5KQI4-F1
#
_entry.id   AF-A0A9E5KQI4-F1
#
_cell.length_a   1.000
_cell.length_b   1.000
_cell.length_c   1.000
_cell.angle_alpha   90.00
_cell.angle_beta   90.00
_cell.angle_gamma   90.00
#
_symmetry.space_group_name_H-M   'P 1'
#
loop_
_entity.id
_entity.type
_entity.pdbx_description
1 polymer ?
#
loop_
_entity_poly.entity_id
_entity_poly.type
_entity_poly.pdbx_seq_one_letter_code
_entity_poly.pdbx_strand_id
1 'polypeptide(L)'
;MIYTKTKLKDGAVVFGPVTAKSTYTRCAVCGKEIQMDLRELILAGAQDPYDTEVNCAECSAKMMHRGDINIDSVIRLTDVLRDIGYGMELHGLCEDFEVEDVRALAPEEYELFVDELLDKISEVRHAG
;
A
#
# COMPACT_ATOMS: atom_id res chain seq x y z
N MET A 1 -2.52 5.13 -29.57
CA MET A 1 -3.57 6.06 -29.07
C MET A 1 -4.87 5.27 -28.96
N ILE A 2 -5.39 5.11 -27.74
CA ILE A 2 -6.67 4.43 -27.47
C ILE A 2 -7.76 5.50 -27.32
N TYR A 3 -8.95 5.26 -27.86
CA TYR A 3 -10.08 6.19 -27.79
C TYR A 3 -11.41 5.43 -27.70
N THR A 4 -12.43 6.05 -27.10
CA THR A 4 -13.80 5.56 -27.10
C THR A 4 -14.55 6.10 -28.31
N LYS A 5 -15.43 5.30 -28.91
CA LYS A 5 -16.34 5.71 -29.97
C LYS A 5 -17.75 5.34 -29.57
N THR A 6 -18.59 6.33 -29.32
CA THR A 6 -19.97 6.12 -28.84
C THR A 6 -20.96 6.73 -29.81
N LYS A 7 -21.97 5.97 -30.20
CA LYS A 7 -23.11 6.44 -30.99
C LYS A 7 -24.24 6.86 -30.05
N LEU A 8 -24.65 8.12 -30.13
CA LEU A 8 -25.75 8.68 -29.36
C LEU A 8 -27.10 8.32 -29.98
N LYS A 9 -28.19 8.51 -29.23
CA LYS A 9 -29.56 8.17 -29.66
C LYS A 9 -30.01 8.94 -30.90
N ASP A 10 -29.52 10.16 -31.09
CA ASP A 10 -29.77 11.02 -32.25
C ASP A 10 -28.93 10.65 -33.48
N GLY A 11 -28.06 9.63 -33.37
CA GLY A 11 -27.19 9.18 -34.44
C GLY A 11 -25.82 9.88 -34.48
N ALA A 12 -25.58 10.90 -33.65
CA ALA A 12 -24.28 11.54 -33.53
C ALA A 12 -23.22 10.54 -33.01
N VAL A 13 -21.97 10.71 -33.44
CA VAL A 13 -20.85 9.87 -33.00
C VAL A 13 -19.86 10.74 -32.24
N VAL A 14 -19.61 10.40 -30.98
CA VAL A 14 -18.65 11.07 -30.10
C VAL A 14 -17.40 10.23 -29.97
N PHE A 15 -16.25 10.89 -30.11
CA PHE A 15 -14.94 10.30 -29.88
C PHE A 15 -14.31 10.94 -28.65
N GLY A 16 -13.68 10.13 -27.81
CA GLY A 16 -12.98 10.60 -26.61
C GLY A 16 -11.64 9.89 -26.45
N PRO A 17 -10.52 10.59 -26.30
CA PRO A 17 -9.25 9.93 -26.00
C PRO A 17 -9.31 9.27 -24.61
N VAL A 18 -8.76 8.08 -24.50
CA VAL A 18 -8.58 7.39 -23.22
C VAL A 18 -7.27 7.89 -22.60
N THR A 19 -7.38 8.59 -21.48
CA THR A 19 -6.28 9.21 -20.74
C THR A 19 -6.50 9.01 -19.25
N ALA A 20 -5.46 9.21 -18.42
CA ALA A 20 -5.60 9.21 -16.97
C ALA A 20 -6.61 10.24 -16.43
N LYS A 21 -7.02 11.24 -17.24
CA LYS A 21 -8.04 12.25 -16.88
C LYS A 21 -9.45 11.89 -17.33
N SER A 22 -9.58 10.91 -18.22
CA SER A 22 -10.86 10.50 -18.81
C SER A 22 -11.23 9.05 -18.45
N THR A 23 -10.47 8.42 -17.56
CA THR A 23 -10.71 7.04 -17.11
C THR A 23 -11.02 7.01 -15.62
N TYR A 24 -12.09 6.29 -15.29
CA TYR A 24 -12.68 6.21 -13.96
C TYR A 24 -13.14 4.79 -13.71
N THR A 25 -13.12 4.37 -12.45
CA THR A 25 -13.74 3.14 -11.97
C THR A 25 -14.47 3.40 -10.66
N ARG A 26 -15.11 2.39 -10.10
CA ARG A 26 -15.74 2.45 -8.78
C ARG A 26 -14.99 1.56 -7.81
N CYS A 27 -14.76 2.08 -6.61
CA CYS A 27 -14.20 1.31 -5.52
C CYS A 27 -15.03 0.05 -5.26
N ALA A 28 -14.43 -1.13 -5.26
CA ALA A 28 -15.13 -2.39 -5.02
C ALA A 28 -15.73 -2.47 -3.60
N VAL A 29 -15.13 -1.76 -2.63
CA VAL A 29 -15.58 -1.75 -1.23
C VAL A 29 -16.69 -0.73 -0.97
N CYS A 30 -16.50 0.53 -1.36
CA CYS A 30 -17.41 1.63 -0.98
C CYS A 30 -18.21 2.22 -2.15
N GLY A 31 -17.97 1.78 -3.38
CA GLY A 31 -18.68 2.25 -4.59
C GLY A 31 -18.34 3.68 -5.05
N LYS A 32 -17.45 4.38 -4.33
CA LYS A 32 -16.97 5.73 -4.67
C LYS A 32 -16.31 5.73 -6.04
N GLU A 33 -16.65 6.70 -6.88
CA GLU A 33 -15.98 6.91 -8.15
C GLU A 33 -14.56 7.41 -7.91
N ILE A 34 -13.60 6.78 -8.59
CA ILE A 34 -12.19 7.11 -8.53
C ILE A 34 -11.66 7.29 -9.95
N GLN A 35 -10.92 8.37 -10.14
CA GLN A 35 -10.14 8.58 -11.34
C GLN A 35 -8.94 7.63 -11.31
N MET A 36 -8.62 7.01 -12.45
CA MET A 36 -7.58 5.97 -12.51
C MET A 36 -6.71 6.14 -13.76
N ASP A 37 -5.45 5.76 -13.69
CA ASP A 37 -4.62 5.56 -14.88
C ASP A 37 -4.57 4.06 -15.23
N LEU A 38 -5.08 3.68 -16.41
CA LEU A 38 -5.06 2.27 -16.85
C LEU A 38 -3.65 1.66 -16.88
N ARG A 39 -2.59 2.49 -16.98
CA ARG A 39 -1.21 2.00 -16.88
C ARG A 39 -0.91 1.40 -15.50
N GLU A 40 -1.54 1.90 -14.44
CA GLU A 40 -1.36 1.36 -13.09
C GLU A 40 -1.86 -0.09 -13.02
N LEU A 41 -2.97 -0.41 -13.67
CA LEU A 41 -3.47 -1.80 -13.75
C LEU A 41 -2.50 -2.72 -14.49
N ILE A 42 -1.93 -2.25 -15.60
CA ILE A 42 -0.95 -3.01 -16.38
C ILE A 42 0.32 -3.25 -15.56
N LEU A 43 0.83 -2.22 -14.87
CA LEU A 43 2.02 -2.33 -14.02
C LEU A 43 1.78 -3.22 -12.80
N ALA A 44 0.56 -3.23 -12.26
CA ALA A 44 0.13 -4.14 -11.20
C ALA A 44 -0.07 -5.59 -11.67
N GLY A 45 0.09 -5.88 -12.97
CA GLY A 45 -0.04 -7.23 -13.52
C GLY A 45 -1.48 -7.73 -13.63
N ALA A 46 -2.46 -6.82 -13.71
CA ALA A 46 -3.86 -7.16 -13.92
C ALA A 46 -4.03 -8.02 -15.18
N GLN A 47 -4.63 -9.20 -15.04
CA GLN A 47 -4.90 -10.11 -16.17
C GLN A 47 -5.96 -9.54 -17.10
N ASP A 48 -6.98 -8.89 -16.54
CA ASP A 48 -8.01 -8.17 -17.30
C ASP A 48 -8.24 -6.77 -16.69
N PRO A 49 -7.70 -5.69 -17.31
CA PRO A 49 -7.87 -4.34 -16.81
C PRO A 49 -9.32 -3.83 -16.91
N TYR A 50 -10.22 -4.54 -17.59
CA TYR A 50 -11.63 -4.18 -17.68
C TYR A 50 -12.49 -4.76 -16.54
N ASP A 51 -12.02 -5.83 -15.89
CA ASP A 51 -12.75 -6.55 -14.84
C ASP A 51 -11.96 -6.62 -13.51
N THR A 52 -10.86 -5.87 -13.41
CA THR A 52 -10.07 -5.82 -12.18
C THR A 52 -10.79 -4.97 -11.12
N GLU A 53 -11.01 -5.56 -9.95
CA GLU A 53 -11.48 -4.83 -8.78
C GLU A 53 -10.40 -3.88 -8.27
N VAL A 54 -10.79 -2.62 -8.04
CA VAL A 54 -9.89 -1.55 -7.57
C VAL A 54 -10.48 -0.94 -6.33
N ASN A 55 -9.64 -0.70 -5.33
CA ASN A 55 -10.03 -0.04 -4.08
C ASN A 55 -9.55 1.40 -4.07
N CYS A 56 -10.38 2.32 -3.54
CA CYS A 56 -9.95 3.69 -3.32
C CYS A 56 -8.89 3.74 -2.20
N ALA A 57 -8.05 4.78 -2.20
CA ALA A 57 -6.99 4.96 -1.21
C ALA A 57 -7.48 4.83 0.24
N GLU A 58 -8.65 5.38 0.57
CA GLU A 58 -9.26 5.28 1.91
C GLU A 58 -9.60 3.83 2.31
N CYS A 59 -10.11 3.02 1.38
CA CYS A 59 -10.45 1.62 1.65
C CYS A 59 -9.19 0.76 1.68
N SER A 60 -8.22 1.01 0.79
CA SER A 60 -6.93 0.34 0.80
C SER A 60 -6.19 0.58 2.12
N ALA A 61 -6.14 1.83 2.61
CA ALA A 61 -5.54 2.15 3.91
C ALA A 61 -6.22 1.37 5.06
N LYS A 62 -7.56 1.36 5.10
CA LYS A 62 -8.32 0.57 6.09
C LYS A 62 -8.06 -0.94 6.02
N MET A 63 -7.68 -1.46 4.84
CA MET A 63 -7.31 -2.86 4.67
C MET A 63 -5.86 -3.14 5.05
N MET A 64 -4.96 -2.16 4.87
CA MET A 64 -3.58 -2.26 5.32
C MET A 64 -3.50 -2.31 6.86
N HIS A 65 -4.37 -1.57 7.56
CA HIS A 65 -4.56 -1.67 9.02
C HIS A 65 -5.23 -2.98 9.49
N ARG A 66 -5.35 -4.02 8.65
CA ARG A 66 -5.98 -5.31 8.98
C ARG A 66 -5.08 -6.53 8.82
N GLY A 67 -3.80 -6.34 8.50
CA GLY A 67 -2.85 -7.38 8.86
C GLY A 67 -2.68 -7.31 10.38
N ASP A 68 -3.29 -8.21 11.14
CA ASP A 68 -2.99 -8.30 12.58
C ASP A 68 -1.49 -8.57 12.70
N ILE A 69 -0.71 -7.52 12.97
CA ILE A 69 0.71 -7.67 13.27
C ILE A 69 0.74 -8.53 14.52
N ASN A 70 1.34 -9.71 14.40
CA ASN A 70 1.53 -10.63 15.50
C ASN A 70 3.01 -10.76 15.81
N ILE A 71 3.31 -11.35 16.96
CA ILE A 71 4.68 -11.49 17.42
C ILE A 71 5.58 -12.23 16.43
N ASP A 72 5.06 -13.23 15.71
CA ASP A 72 5.82 -13.96 14.70
C ASP A 72 6.25 -13.07 13.53
N SER A 73 5.40 -12.12 13.15
CA SER A 73 5.68 -11.14 12.09
C SER A 73 6.76 -10.16 12.54
N VAL A 74 6.68 -9.67 13.78
CA VAL A 74 7.67 -8.77 14.38
C VAL A 74 9.03 -9.46 14.49
N ILE A 75 9.08 -10.69 15.01
CA ILE A 75 10.34 -11.47 15.12
C ILE A 75 10.99 -11.63 13.75
N ARG A 76 10.23 -12.07 12.74
CA ARG A 76 10.77 -12.29 11.39
C ARG A 76 11.31 -11.00 10.77
N LEU A 77 10.57 -9.90 10.92
CA LEU A 77 11.00 -8.59 10.41
C LEU A 77 12.32 -8.17 11.07
N THR A 78 12.38 -8.23 12.40
CA THR A 78 13.56 -7.79 13.16
C THR A 78 14.78 -8.67 12.95
N ASP A 79 14.62 -9.98 12.79
CA ASP A 79 15.72 -10.89 12.44
C ASP A 79 16.30 -10.53 11.06
N VAL A 80 15.46 -10.33 10.05
CA VAL A 80 15.91 -9.92 8.71
C VAL A 80 16.63 -8.56 8.75
N LEU A 81 16.08 -7.60 9.48
CA LEU A 81 16.67 -6.26 9.59
C LEU A 81 18.03 -6.28 10.29
N ARG A 82 18.16 -7.10 11.34
CA ARG A 82 19.43 -7.34 12.02
C ARG A 82 20.45 -7.96 11.06
N ASP A 83 20.05 -8.95 10.27
CA ASP A 83 20.92 -9.65 9.30
C ASP A 83 21.44 -8.73 8.19
N ILE A 84 20.66 -7.72 7.78
CA ILE A 84 21.07 -6.74 6.76
C ILE A 84 21.77 -5.51 7.35
N GLY A 85 22.02 -5.47 8.66
CA GLY A 85 22.87 -4.48 9.30
C GLY A 85 22.17 -3.41 10.14
N TYR A 86 20.85 -3.46 10.29
CA TYR A 86 20.08 -2.50 11.11
C TYR A 86 20.01 -2.89 12.59
N GLY A 87 21.03 -3.59 13.10
CA GLY A 87 21.04 -4.11 14.47
C GLY A 87 21.09 -3.00 15.53
N MET A 88 21.74 -1.88 15.23
CA MET A 88 21.86 -0.75 16.17
C MET A 88 20.56 0.03 16.30
N GLU A 89 19.87 0.25 15.19
CA GLU A 89 18.57 0.92 15.14
C GLU A 89 17.51 0.08 15.86
N LEU A 90 17.54 -1.24 15.64
CA LEU A 90 16.69 -2.18 16.35
C LEU A 90 16.97 -2.17 17.86
N HIS A 91 18.25 -2.15 18.27
CA HIS A 91 18.61 -2.08 19.68
C HIS A 91 18.11 -0.78 20.33
N GLY A 92 18.36 0.36 19.69
CA GLY A 92 17.90 1.65 20.20
C GLY A 92 16.37 1.72 20.29
N LEU A 93 15.65 1.13 19.34
CA LEU A 93 14.19 1.05 19.41
C LEU A 93 13.71 0.14 20.57
N CYS A 94 14.40 -0.98 20.84
CA CYS A 94 14.08 -1.80 22.01
C CYS A 94 14.29 -1.02 23.33
N GLU A 95 15.32 -0.18 23.41
CA GLU A 95 15.53 0.73 24.54
C GLU A 95 14.40 1.77 24.66
N ASP A 96 13.96 2.35 23.54
CA ASP A 96 12.85 3.33 23.52
C ASP A 96 11.52 2.72 24.01
N PHE A 97 11.31 1.43 23.77
CA PHE A 97 10.15 0.65 24.24
C PHE A 97 10.36 -0.01 25.61
N GLU A 98 11.50 0.23 26.27
CA GLU A 98 11.86 -0.37 27.56
C GLU A 98 11.81 -1.92 27.57
N VAL A 99 12.12 -2.56 26.44
CA VAL A 99 12.15 -4.02 26.29
C VAL A 99 13.55 -4.55 26.02
N GLU A 100 13.90 -5.71 26.59
CA GLU A 100 15.19 -6.36 26.31
C GLU A 100 15.22 -7.04 24.93
N ASP A 101 14.06 -7.54 24.48
CA ASP A 101 13.88 -8.24 23.21
C ASP A 101 12.45 -8.05 22.73
N VAL A 102 12.23 -8.08 21.41
CA VAL A 102 10.91 -7.90 20.81
C VAL A 102 9.86 -8.92 21.29
N ARG A 103 10.29 -10.07 21.82
CA ARG A 103 9.40 -11.06 22.45
C ARG A 103 8.74 -10.56 23.73
N ALA A 104 9.27 -9.51 24.34
CA ALA A 104 8.71 -8.89 25.54
C ALA A 104 7.66 -7.81 25.23
N LEU A 105 7.47 -7.43 23.97
CA LEU A 105 6.46 -6.45 23.55
C LEU A 105 5.05 -6.95 23.88
N ALA A 106 4.21 -6.05 24.37
CA ALA A 106 2.78 -6.30 24.53
C ALA A 106 2.09 -6.32 23.15
N PRO A 107 1.01 -7.10 22.96
CA PRO A 107 0.31 -7.17 21.67
C PRO A 107 -0.16 -5.82 21.12
N GLU A 108 -0.51 -4.88 22.00
CA GLU A 108 -0.94 -3.55 21.64
C GLU A 108 0.20 -2.67 21.11
N GLU A 109 1.45 -3.05 21.34
CA GLU A 109 2.65 -2.30 20.95
C GLU A 109 3.20 -2.72 19.58
N TYR A 110 2.74 -3.86 19.03
CA TYR A 110 3.32 -4.43 17.81
C TYR A 110 3.23 -3.50 16.60
N GLU A 111 2.09 -2.83 16.40
CA GLU A 111 1.90 -1.92 15.26
C GLU A 111 2.81 -0.70 15.40
N LEU A 112 2.81 -0.05 16.56
CA LEU A 112 3.64 1.12 16.83
C LEU A 112 5.13 0.80 16.71
N PHE A 113 5.56 -0.35 17.25
CA PHE A 113 6.95 -0.80 17.16
C PHE A 113 7.40 -0.99 15.70
N VAL A 114 6.56 -1.63 14.88
CA VAL A 114 6.87 -1.85 13.46
C VAL A 114 6.94 -0.53 12.70
N ASP A 115 6.01 0.40 12.94
CA ASP A 115 5.99 1.70 12.28
C ASP A 115 7.25 2.52 12.63
N GLU A 116 7.60 2.63 13.92
CA GLU A 116 8.79 3.36 14.37
C GLU A 116 10.09 2.73 13.86
N LEU A 117 10.15 1.40 13.77
CA LEU A 117 11.31 0.69 13.21
C LEU A 117 11.53 1.05 11.73
N LEU A 118 10.45 1.05 10.93
CA LEU A 118 10.53 1.37 9.51
C LEU A 118 10.89 2.84 9.27
N ASP A 119 10.41 3.74 10.13
CA ASP A 119 10.77 5.16 10.10
C ASP A 119 12.27 5.35 10.40
N LYS A 120 12.79 4.77 11.49
CA LYS A 120 14.23 4.82 11.83
C LYS A 120 15.12 4.29 10.71
N ILE A 121 14.74 3.18 10.08
CA ILE A 121 15.49 2.60 8.95
C ILE A 121 15.50 3.53 7.74
N SER A 122 14.38 4.18 7.46
CA SER A 122 14.25 5.13 6.35
C SER A 122 15.17 6.33 6.55
N GLU A 123 15.25 6.86 7.78
CA GLU A 123 16.16 7.96 8.13
C GLU A 123 17.63 7.61 7.88
N VAL A 124 18.08 6.43 8.33
CA VAL A 124 19.47 5.97 8.13
C VAL A 124 19.80 5.81 6.65
N ARG A 125 18.86 5.26 5.86
CA ARG A 125 19.04 5.08 4.42
C ARG A 125 19.17 6.41 3.67
N HIS A 126 18.57 7.49 4.17
CA HIS A 126 18.65 8.82 3.55
C HIS A 126 19.84 9.65 4.03
N ALA A 127 20.53 9.22 5.09
CA ALA A 127 21.70 9.91 5.65
C ALA A 127 23.06 9.43 5.06
N GLY A 128 23.09 8.29 4.37
CA GLY A 128 24.29 7.72 3.71
C GLY A 128 24.29 7.90 2.19
#